data_AF-A0AAT9I6W3-F1
#
_entry.id   AF-A0AAT9I6W3-F1
#
_cell.length_a   1.000
_cell.length_b   1.000
_cell.length_c   1.000
_cell.angle_alpha   90.00
_cell.angle_beta   90.00
_cell.angle_gamma   90.00
#
_symmetry.space_group_name_H-M   'P 1'
#
loop_
_entity.id
_entity.type
_entity.pdbx_description
1 polymer ?
#
loop_
_entity_poly.entity_id
_entity_poly.type
_entity_poly.pdbx_seq_one_letter_code
_entity_poly.pdbx_strand_id
1 'polypeptide(L)'
;MEKKAIKLFLRFAISIGFLSAVADRFGMLNKEISVWGNWDNFLDYTRLIIPWIPNSLIPIMGATATAAEIVFAIFLIIGFKTELFAKLSGFLLLIFALSMTFSTGIKGAFDYS
;
A
#
# COMPACT_ATOMS: atom_id res chain seq x y z
N MET A 1 -20.40 -22.34 -5.58
CA MET A 1 -18.96 -22.53 -5.29
C MET A 1 -18.12 -21.33 -5.75
N GLU A 2 -18.47 -20.68 -6.86
CA GLU A 2 -17.73 -19.55 -7.44
C GLU A 2 -17.52 -18.36 -6.49
N LYS A 3 -18.56 -17.94 -5.75
CA LYS A 3 -18.46 -16.82 -4.79
C LYS A 3 -17.41 -17.02 -3.68
N LYS A 4 -17.11 -18.27 -3.30
CA LYS A 4 -16.05 -18.57 -2.29
C LYS A 4 -14.66 -18.45 -2.91
N ALA A 5 -14.47 -18.97 -4.12
CA ALA A 5 -13.20 -18.85 -4.84
C ALA A 5 -12.86 -17.38 -5.14
N ILE A 6 -13.83 -16.59 -5.60
CA ILE A 6 -13.64 -15.14 -5.85
C ILE A 6 -13.25 -14.40 -4.57
N LYS A 7 -13.91 -14.68 -3.43
CA LYS A 7 -13.54 -14.06 -2.14
C LYS A 7 -12.14 -14.45 -1.70
N LEU A 8 -11.75 -15.71 -1.89
CA LEU A 8 -10.42 -16.19 -1.52
C LEU A 8 -9.35 -15.52 -2.39
N PHE A 9 -9.57 -15.50 -3.72
CA PHE A 9 -8.68 -14.85 -4.67
C PHE A 9 -8.50 -13.36 -4.37
N LEU A 10 -9.60 -12.64 -4.11
CA LEU A 10 -9.53 -11.20 -3.79
C LEU A 10 -8.72 -10.93 -2.52
N ARG A 11 -8.86 -11.77 -1.49
CA ARG A 11 -8.06 -11.65 -0.26
C ARG A 11 -6.58 -11.85 -0.55
N PHE A 12 -6.23 -12.88 -1.30
CA PHE A 12 -4.85 -13.14 -1.68
C PHE A 12 -4.28 -12.02 -2.55
N ALA A 13 -5.03 -11.55 -3.55
CA ALA A 13 -4.60 -10.46 -4.42
C ALA A 13 -4.26 -9.19 -3.63
N ILE A 14 -5.16 -8.76 -2.73
CA ILE A 14 -4.92 -7.58 -1.88
C ILE A 14 -3.73 -7.81 -0.94
N SER A 15 -3.64 -8.98 -0.31
CA SER A 15 -2.57 -9.28 0.65
C SER A 15 -1.20 -9.35 -0.02
N ILE A 16 -1.12 -9.98 -1.19
CA ILE A 16 0.10 -10.07 -2.00
C ILE A 16 0.50 -8.68 -2.50
N GLY A 17 -0.45 -7.85 -2.93
CA GLY A 17 -0.19 -6.47 -3.33
C GLY A 17 0.47 -5.66 -2.20
N PHE A 18 -0.07 -5.73 -0.98
CA PHE A 18 0.55 -5.08 0.18
C PHE A 18 1.92 -5.65 0.54
N LEU A 19 2.06 -6.98 0.57
CA LEU A 19 3.36 -7.59 0.86
C LEU A 19 4.41 -7.25 -0.20
N SER A 20 4.01 -7.14 -1.47
CA SER A 20 4.88 -6.70 -2.57
C SER A 20 5.31 -5.26 -2.38
N ALA A 21 4.40 -4.35 -2.06
CA ALA A 21 4.72 -2.94 -1.78
C ALA A 21 5.65 -2.80 -0.56
N VAL A 22 5.44 -3.61 0.48
CA VAL A 22 6.32 -3.65 1.65
C VAL A 22 7.71 -4.18 1.27
N ALA A 23 7.79 -5.29 0.53
CA ALA A 23 9.05 -5.85 0.04
C ALA A 23 9.83 -4.86 -0.83
N ASP A 24 9.12 -4.06 -1.62
CA ASP A 24 9.69 -2.96 -2.42
C ASP A 24 10.41 -1.92 -1.55
N ARG A 25 9.74 -1.46 -0.49
CA ARG A 25 10.28 -0.46 0.44
C ARG A 25 11.48 -0.98 1.23
N PHE A 26 11.52 -2.27 1.51
CA PHE A 26 12.69 -2.92 2.14
C PHE A 26 13.82 -3.26 1.16
N GLY A 27 13.65 -2.98 -0.13
CA GLY A 27 14.66 -3.26 -1.17
C GLY A 27 14.86 -4.75 -1.44
N MET A 28 13.86 -5.58 -1.16
CA MET A 28 13.90 -7.03 -1.42
C MET A 28 13.58 -7.36 -2.89
N LEU A 29 13.03 -6.41 -3.66
CA LEU A 29 12.69 -6.57 -5.07
C LEU A 29 13.85 -6.08 -5.97
N ASN A 30 13.98 -6.71 -7.14
CA ASN A 30 14.94 -6.28 -8.16
C ASN A 30 14.61 -4.87 -8.63
N LYS A 31 15.64 -4.04 -8.88
CA LYS A 31 15.49 -2.64 -9.34
C LYS A 31 14.61 -2.47 -10.60
N GLU A 32 14.51 -3.49 -11.44
CA GLU A 32 13.70 -3.43 -12.67
C GLU A 32 12.19 -3.58 -12.44
N ILE A 33 11.80 -4.24 -11.34
CA ILE A 33 10.39 -4.48 -10.97
C ILE A 33 9.98 -3.52 -9.85
N SER A 34 10.95 -2.85 -9.25
CA SER A 34 10.77 -2.08 -8.05
C SER A 34 10.32 -0.66 -8.33
N VAL A 35 9.33 -0.17 -7.57
CA VAL A 35 8.77 1.18 -7.73
C VAL A 35 9.60 2.20 -6.98
N TRP A 36 9.97 1.91 -5.73
CA TRP A 36 10.81 2.75 -4.88
C TRP A 36 12.19 2.13 -4.65
N GLY A 37 12.23 0.83 -4.35
CA GLY A 37 13.46 0.04 -4.22
C GLY A 37 14.28 0.26 -2.97
N ASN A 38 14.00 1.30 -2.20
CA ASN A 38 14.52 1.47 -0.86
C ASN A 38 13.57 2.37 -0.05
N TRP A 39 13.84 2.43 1.26
CA TRP A 39 13.06 3.22 2.19
C TRP A 39 13.17 4.73 1.92
N ASP A 40 14.36 5.22 1.59
CA ASP A 40 14.61 6.64 1.37
C ASP A 40 13.84 7.20 0.16
N ASN A 41 13.85 6.50 -0.98
CA ASN A 41 13.08 6.85 -2.17
C ASN A 41 11.57 6.82 -1.88
N PHE A 42 11.10 5.89 -1.05
CA PHE A 42 9.70 5.87 -0.63
C PHE A 42 9.36 7.08 0.23
N LEU A 43 10.22 7.49 1.16
CA LEU A 43 10.00 8.71 1.96
C LEU A 43 10.05 9.98 1.10
N ASP A 44 10.98 10.06 0.16
CA ASP A 44 11.09 11.18 -0.78
C ASP A 44 9.86 11.25 -1.69
N TYR A 45 9.37 10.10 -2.17
CA TYR A 45 8.12 10.03 -2.90
C TYR A 45 6.95 10.47 -2.02
N THR A 46 6.84 9.94 -0.79
CA THR A 46 5.79 10.33 0.19
C THR A 46 5.77 11.84 0.44
N ARG A 47 6.94 12.48 0.51
CA ARG A 47 7.07 13.94 0.62
C ARG A 47 6.51 14.67 -0.59
N LEU A 48 6.73 14.14 -1.79
CA LEU A 48 6.14 14.67 -3.01
C LEU A 48 4.61 14.54 -2.95
N ILE A 49 4.08 13.40 -2.53
CA ILE A 49 2.63 13.15 -2.52
C ILE A 49 1.88 13.94 -1.43
N ILE A 50 2.53 14.24 -0.31
CA ILE A 50 1.91 14.86 0.87
C ILE A 50 2.68 16.13 1.26
N PRO A 51 2.73 17.17 0.40
CA PRO A 51 3.55 18.36 0.63
C PRO A 51 3.04 19.20 1.81
N TRP A 52 1.81 18.98 2.26
CA TRP A 52 1.18 19.68 3.38
C TRP A 52 1.58 19.13 4.76
N ILE A 53 2.34 18.03 4.84
CA ILE A 53 2.80 17.46 6.12
C ILE A 53 4.28 17.78 6.37
N PRO A 54 4.66 18.15 7.61
CA PRO A 54 6.05 18.44 7.94
C PRO A 54 6.95 17.21 7.75
N ASN A 55 8.15 17.44 7.23
CA ASN A 55 9.13 16.39 6.90
C ASN A 55 9.43 15.43 8.05
N SER A 56 9.38 15.90 9.30
CA SER A 56 9.61 15.08 10.49
C SER A 56 8.54 14.01 10.72
N LEU A 57 7.32 14.19 10.20
CA LEU A 57 6.20 13.25 10.35
C LEU A 57 6.13 12.23 9.21
N ILE A 58 6.76 12.49 8.07
CA ILE A 58 6.77 11.59 6.91
C ILE A 58 7.29 10.18 7.23
N PRO A 59 8.45 9.99 7.91
CA PRO A 59 8.91 8.65 8.26
C PRO A 59 7.97 7.92 9.22
N ILE A 60 7.30 8.65 10.13
CA ILE A 60 6.33 8.07 11.06
C ILE A 60 5.08 7.61 10.29
N MET A 61 4.59 8.40 9.35
CA MET A 61 3.45 8.05 8.51
C MET A 61 3.76 6.87 7.59
N GLY A 62 4.92 6.89 6.94
CA GLY A 62 5.39 5.79 6.10
C GLY A 62 5.55 4.49 6.88
N ALA A 63 6.12 4.55 8.09
CA ALA A 63 6.24 3.40 8.98
C ALA A 63 4.88 2.88 9.44
N THR A 64 3.96 3.79 9.80
CA THR A 64 2.60 3.42 10.22
C THR A 64 1.82 2.77 9.08
N ALA A 65 1.91 3.30 7.86
CA ALA A 65 1.29 2.73 6.67
C ALA A 65 1.87 1.34 6.37
N THR A 66 3.19 1.19 6.38
CA THR A 66 3.88 -0.10 6.17
C THR A 66 3.46 -1.13 7.22
N ALA A 67 3.40 -0.73 8.50
CA ALA A 67 2.93 -1.62 9.57
C ALA A 67 1.46 -2.03 9.38
N ALA A 68 0.59 -1.08 9.01
CA ALA A 68 -0.81 -1.37 8.73
C ALA A 68 -0.99 -2.32 7.54
N GLU A 69 -0.22 -2.15 6.46
CA GLU A 69 -0.23 -3.02 5.29
C GLU A 69 0.16 -4.46 5.64
N ILE A 70 1.24 -4.65 6.43
CA ILE A 70 1.66 -5.98 6.89
C ILE A 70 0.56 -6.62 7.74
N VAL A 71 0.03 -5.87 8.70
CA VAL A 71 -1.03 -6.35 9.61
C VAL A 71 -2.28 -6.74 8.81
N PHE A 72 -2.71 -5.90 7.87
CA PHE A 72 -3.89 -6.16 7.03
C PHE A 72 -3.68 -7.35 6.11
N ALA A 73 -2.50 -7.50 5.49
CA ALA A 73 -2.16 -8.64 4.66
C ALA A 73 -2.18 -9.95 5.47
N ILE A 74 -1.58 -9.97 6.66
CA ILE A 74 -1.56 -11.15 7.53
C ILE A 74 -2.99 -11.53 7.94
N PHE A 75 -3.81 -10.57 8.40
CA PHE A 75 -5.18 -10.85 8.81
C PHE A 75 -6.08 -11.29 7.64
N LEU A 76 -5.86 -10.76 6.44
CA LEU A 76 -6.57 -11.19 5.22
C LEU A 76 -6.21 -12.62 4.80
N ILE A 77 -4.93 -13.01 4.93
CA ILE A 77 -4.45 -14.38 4.66
C ILE A 77 -4.98 -15.36 5.70
N ILE A 78 -4.90 -15.02 6.99
CA ILE A 78 -5.41 -15.86 8.09
C ILE A 78 -6.94 -16.02 8.02
N GLY A 79 -7.64 -15.05 7.40
CA GLY A 79 -9.08 -15.08 7.25
C GLY A 79 -9.83 -14.54 8.47
N PHE A 80 -9.16 -13.83 9.38
CA PHE A 80 -9.77 -13.25 10.57
C PHE A 80 -10.54 -11.96 10.21
N LYS A 81 -11.84 -11.89 10.51
CA LYS A 81 -12.72 -10.73 10.22
C LYS A 81 -12.48 -10.08 8.85
N THR A 82 -12.42 -10.89 7.80
CA THR A 82 -11.94 -10.44 6.47
C THR A 82 -12.72 -9.29 5.86
N GLU A 83 -14.00 -9.14 6.19
CA GLU A 83 -14.80 -8.01 5.67
C GLU A 83 -14.32 -6.67 6.22
N LEU A 84 -13.95 -6.63 7.50
CA LEU A 84 -13.41 -5.44 8.14
C LEU A 84 -12.05 -5.08 7.55
N PHE A 85 -11.14 -6.06 7.47
CA PHE A 85 -9.81 -5.82 6.93
C PHE A 85 -9.84 -5.49 5.43
N ALA A 86 -10.73 -6.12 4.64
CA ALA A 86 -10.89 -5.73 3.23
C ALA A 86 -11.38 -4.28 3.08
N LYS A 87 -12.31 -3.83 3.94
CA LYS A 87 -12.77 -2.43 3.97
C LYS A 87 -11.64 -1.47 4.39
N LEU A 88 -10.89 -1.80 5.44
CA LEU A 88 -9.75 -1.00 5.91
C LEU A 88 -8.63 -0.92 4.86
N SER A 89 -8.31 -2.03 4.22
CA SER A 89 -7.38 -2.10 3.10
C SER A 89 -7.81 -1.20 1.93
N GLY A 90 -9.10 -1.26 1.56
CA GLY A 90 -9.66 -0.38 0.55
C GLY A 90 -9.58 1.09 0.94
N PHE A 91 -9.86 1.43 2.20
CA PHE A 91 -9.75 2.80 2.70
C PHE A 91 -8.30 3.30 2.70
N LEU A 92 -7.35 2.45 3.09
CA LEU A 92 -5.92 2.77 3.06
C LEU A 92 -5.44 3.03 1.63
N LEU A 93 -5.81 2.17 0.68
CA LEU A 93 -5.53 2.37 -0.75
C LEU A 93 -6.20 3.65 -1.29
N LEU A 94 -7.42 3.95 -0.85
CA LEU A 94 -8.15 5.14 -1.26
C LEU A 94 -7.46 6.42 -0.75
N ILE A 95 -7.00 6.44 0.50
CA ILE A 95 -6.21 7.57 1.03
C ILE A 95 -4.93 7.76 0.21
N PHE A 96 -4.25 6.66 -0.12
CA PHE A 96 -3.04 6.69 -0.92
C PHE A 96 -3.31 7.23 -2.33
N ALA A 97 -4.34 6.71 -3.00
CA ALA A 97 -4.78 7.16 -4.32
C ALA A 97 -5.23 8.62 -4.34
N LEU A 98 -5.98 9.07 -3.32
CA LEU A 98 -6.36 10.47 -3.16
C LEU A 98 -5.13 11.35 -2.97
N SER A 99 -4.20 10.95 -2.11
CA SER A 99 -2.95 11.68 -1.91
C SER A 99 -2.21 11.85 -3.25
N MET A 100 -2.04 10.75 -4.01
CA MET A 100 -1.43 10.78 -5.35
C MET A 100 -2.19 11.67 -6.32
N THR A 101 -3.52 11.62 -6.31
CA THR A 101 -4.36 12.44 -7.18
C THR A 101 -4.21 13.93 -6.88
N PHE A 102 -4.18 14.31 -5.61
CA PHE A 102 -4.07 15.71 -5.19
C PHE A 102 -2.67 16.30 -5.39
N SER A 103 -1.62 15.46 -5.36
CA SER A 103 -0.25 15.93 -5.56
C SER A 103 0.24 15.77 -7.00
N THR A 104 0.23 14.55 -7.53
CA THR A 104 0.79 14.22 -8.86
C THR A 104 -0.25 14.30 -9.99
N GLY A 105 -1.51 14.58 -9.66
CA GLY A 105 -2.64 14.55 -10.59
C GLY A 105 -3.16 13.13 -10.84
N ILE A 106 -4.23 13.03 -11.64
CA ILE A 106 -4.92 11.76 -11.95
C ILE A 106 -3.98 10.73 -12.61
N LYS A 107 -2.97 11.17 -13.37
CA LYS A 107 -2.02 10.25 -14.04
C LYS A 107 -1.20 9.43 -13.04
N GLY A 108 -0.64 10.07 -12.01
CA GLY A 108 0.13 9.33 -11.00
C GLY A 108 -0.70 8.32 -10.22
N ALA A 109 -2.00 8.59 -10.03
CA ALA A 109 -2.91 7.66 -9.38
C ALA A 109 -3.28 6.44 -10.27
N PHE A 110 -3.32 6.60 -11.59
CA PHE A 110 -3.61 5.51 -12.53
C PHE A 110 -2.37 4.75 -13.02
N ASP A 111 -1.19 5.36 -13.01
CA ASP A 111 0.09 4.68 -13.27
C ASP A 111 0.54 3.83 -12.07
N TYR A 112 -0.07 4.01 -10.90
CA TYR A 112 0.18 3.20 -9.71
C TYR A 112 -0.66 1.91 -9.76
N SER A 113 -0.22 0.90 -10.51
CA SER A 113 -0.54 -0.51 -10.25
C SER A 113 0.26 -1.48 -11.10
#